data_AF-G5K187-F1
#
_entry.id   AF-G5K187-F1
#
_cell.length_a   1.000
_cell.length_b   1.000
_cell.length_c   1.000
_cell.angle_alpha   90.00
_cell.angle_beta   90.00
_cell.angle_gamma   90.00
#
_symmetry.space_group_name_H-M   'P 1'
#
loop_
_entity.id
_entity.type
_entity.pdbx_description
1 polymer ?
#
loop_
_entity_poly.entity_id
_entity_poly.type
_entity_poly.pdbx_seq_one_letter_code
_entity_poly.pdbx_strand_id
1 'polypeptide(L)' 'MNLDDSDQWPYYEHCVKACQNRGIYQVSDLEGLIVTESSYQAHWLDYGKALSEKNM' A
#
# COMPACT_ATOMS: atom_id res chain seq x y z
N MET A 1 -16.26 20.92 18.93
CA MET A 1 -15.81 19.57 18.55
C MET A 1 -14.37 19.74 18.10
N ASN A 2 -13.44 19.65 19.05
CA ASN A 2 -12.02 19.72 18.73
C ASN A 2 -11.66 18.34 18.19
N LEU A 3 -11.49 18.24 16.88
CA LEU A 3 -10.77 17.13 16.26
C LEU A 3 -9.33 17.32 16.71
N ASP A 4 -9.00 16.87 17.92
CA ASP A 4 -7.61 16.85 18.33
C ASP A 4 -6.87 15.86 17.42
N ASP A 5 -5.64 16.23 17.08
CA ASP A 5 -4.71 15.49 16.23
C ASP A 5 -4.23 14.18 16.91
N SER A 6 -5.11 13.48 17.63
CA SER A 6 -4.81 12.27 18.40
C SER A 6 -5.31 10.97 17.76
N ASP A 7 -5.69 11.01 16.48
CA ASP A 7 -5.55 9.83 15.61
C ASP A 7 -4.04 9.58 15.38
N GLN A 8 -3.37 9.17 16.46
CA GLN A 8 -2.02 8.66 16.53
C GLN A 8 -2.01 7.37 15.72
N TRP A 9 -2.01 7.51 14.41
CA TRP A 9 -2.00 6.40 13.50
C TRP A 9 -0.59 5.80 13.61
N PRO A 10 -0.43 4.69 14.36
CA PRO A 10 0.88 4.29 14.90
C PRO A 10 1.86 3.87 13.79
N TYR A 11 1.34 3.72 12.58
CA TYR A 11 2.07 3.37 11.38
C TYR A 11 2.14 4.51 10.37
N TYR A 12 1.69 5.72 10.68
CA TYR A 12 1.71 6.84 9.75
C TYR A 12 3.11 7.11 9.22
N GLU A 13 4.10 7.26 10.11
CA GLU A 13 5.49 7.47 9.69
C GLU A 13 6.03 6.30 8.88
N HIS A 14 5.64 5.07 9.22
CA HIS A 14 6.02 3.88 8.47
C HIS A 14 5.43 3.91 7.06
N CYS A 15 4.16 4.28 6.91
CA CYS A 15 3.51 4.46 5.61
C CYS A 15 4.17 5.59 4.81
N VAL A 16 4.44 6.74 5.42
CA VAL A 16 5.12 7.87 4.76
C VAL A 16 6.50 7.45 4.24
N LYS A 17 7.33 6.82 5.08
CA LYS A 17 8.65 6.31 4.67
C LYS A 17 8.53 5.26 3.56
N ALA A 18 7.55 4.36 3.65
CA ALA A 18 7.31 3.35 2.63
C ALA A 18 6.91 3.96 1.27
N CYS A 19 6.14 5.06 1.27
CA CYS A 19 5.81 5.84 0.09
C CYS A 19 7.06 6.54 -0.48
N GLN A 20 7.81 7.25 0.37
CA GLN A 20 9.03 7.97 -0.05
C GLN A 20 10.09 7.03 -0.65
N ASN A 21 10.29 5.85 -0.06
CA ASN A 21 11.21 4.84 -0.60
C ASN A 21 10.79 4.31 -1.98
N ARG A 22 9.51 4.48 -2.35
CA ARG A 22 8.96 4.14 -3.67
C ARG A 22 8.88 5.35 -4.61
N GLY A 23 9.41 6.50 -4.19
CA GLY A 23 9.34 7.75 -4.96
C GLY A 23 7.98 8.43 -4.95
N ILE A 24 7.11 8.10 -3.98
CA ILE A 24 5.77 8.67 -3.83
C ILE A 24 5.83 9.77 -2.75
N TYR A 25 5.66 11.02 -3.16
CA TYR A 25 5.71 12.19 -2.29
C TYR A 25 4.39 12.97 -2.27
N GLN A 26 3.57 12.82 -3.31
CA GLN A 26 2.28 13.48 -3.48
C GLN A 26 1.28 12.55 -4.18
N VAL A 27 0.00 12.89 -4.11
CA VAL A 27 -1.09 12.07 -4.67
C VAL A 27 -0.94 11.87 -6.18
N SER A 28 -0.47 12.88 -6.92
CA SER A 28 -0.24 12.77 -8.37
C SER A 28 0.82 11.74 -8.75
N ASP A 29 1.75 11.40 -7.86
CA ASP A 29 2.76 10.37 -8.13
C ASP A 29 2.12 8.98 -8.21
N LEU A 30 0.89 8.81 -7.70
CA LEU A 30 0.13 7.56 -7.77
C LEU A 30 -0.44 7.30 -9.17
N GLU A 31 -0.61 8.33 -10.01
CA GLU A 31 -1.20 8.17 -11.35
C GLU A 31 -0.40 7.20 -12.22
N GLY A 32 0.94 7.24 -12.11
CA GLY A 32 1.85 6.31 -12.81
C GLY A 32 1.96 4.92 -12.16
N LEU A 33 1.35 4.73 -10.98
CA LEU A 33 1.37 3.48 -10.21
C LEU A 33 0.03 2.74 -10.23
N ILE A 34 -0.97 3.27 -10.93
CA ILE A 34 -2.24 2.58 -11.16
C ILE A 34 -1.95 1.32 -11.99
N VAL A 35 -2.15 0.17 -11.37
CA VAL A 35 -2.02 -1.12 -12.05
C VAL A 35 -3.28 -1.44 -12.84
N THR A 36 -3.09 -2.12 -13.97
CA THR A 36 -4.22 -2.68 -14.71
C THR A 36 -4.88 -3.82 -13.93
N GLU A 37 -6.14 -4.12 -14.23
CA GLU A 37 -6.88 -5.21 -13.59
C GLU A 37 -6.16 -6.56 -13.72
N SER A 38 -5.54 -6.84 -14.87
CA SER A 38 -4.76 -8.07 -15.09
C SER A 38 -3.51 -8.12 -14.22
N SER A 39 -2.78 -7.00 -14.10
CA SER A 39 -1.63 -6.88 -13.19
C SER A 39 -2.03 -7.03 -11.73
N TYR A 40 -3.19 -6.50 -11.34
CA TYR A 40 -3.72 -6.66 -9.99
C TYR A 40 -4.07 -8.12 -9.69
N GLN A 41 -4.76 -8.81 -10.60
CA GLN A 41 -5.07 -10.24 -10.44
C GLN A 41 -3.79 -11.06 -10.28
N ALA A 42 -2.80 -10.87 -11.14
CA ALA A 42 -1.52 -11.58 -11.04
C ALA A 42 -0.78 -11.27 -9.73
N HIS A 43 -0.64 -10.00 -9.36
CA HIS A 43 0.16 -9.64 -8.19
C HIS A 43 -0.52 -9.96 -6.86
N TRP A 44 -1.84 -9.92 -6.79
CA TRP A 44 -2.57 -10.09 -5.54
C TRP A 44 -3.15 -11.50 -5.37
N LEU A 45 -3.80 -12.04 -6.41
CA LEU A 45 -4.42 -13.37 -6.33
C LEU A 45 -3.37 -14.48 -6.38
N ASP A 46 -2.36 -14.37 -7.26
CA ASP A 46 -1.33 -15.41 -7.34
C ASP A 46 -0.38 -15.38 -6.14
N TYR A 47 -0.12 -14.19 -5.59
CA TYR A 47 0.59 -14.06 -4.31
C TYR A 47 -0.19 -14.71 -3.16
N GLY A 48 -1.52 -14.51 -3.10
CA GLY A 48 -2.38 -15.15 -2.12
C GLY A 48 -2.40 -16.68 -2.24
N LYS A 49 -2.46 -17.21 -3.46
CA LYS A 49 -2.36 -18.67 -3.72
C LYS A 49 -1.00 -19.22 -3.28
N ALA A 50 0.08 -18.57 -3.68
CA ALA A 50 1.43 -18.99 -3.31
C ALA A 50 1.64 -19.01 -1.78
N LEU A 51 1.08 -18.05 -1.05
CA LEU A 51 1.09 -18.03 0.42
C LEU A 51 0.28 -19.17 1.03
N SER A 52 -0.88 -19.50 0.46
CA SER A 52 -1.70 -20.63 0.93
C SER A 52 -0.98 -21.97 0.74
N GLU A 53 -0.34 -22.17 -0.41
CA GLU A 53 0.37 -23.41 -0.75
C GLU A 53 1.65 -23.61 0.05
N LYS A 54 2.32 -22.52 0.44
CA LYS A 54 3.58 -22.57 1.20
C LYS A 54 3.39 -22.79 2.71
N ASN A 55 2.16 -22.69 3.21
CA ASN A 55 1.79 -22.93 4.60
C ASN A 55 1.07 -24.28 4.81
N MET A 56 1.06 -25.14 3.78
CA MET A 56 0.67 -26.55 3.83
C MET A 56 1.91 -27.44 3.97
#